data_AF-A0A059FME9-F1
#
_entry.id   AF-A0A059FME9-F1
#
_cell.length_a   1.000
_cell.length_b   1.000
_cell.length_c   1.000
_cell.angle_alpha   90.00
_cell.angle_beta   90.00
_cell.angle_gamma   90.00
#
_symmetry.space_group_name_H-M   'P 1'
#
loop_
_entity.id
_entity.type
_entity.pdbx_description
1 polymer ?
#
loop_
_entity_poly.entity_id
_entity_poly.type
_entity_poly.pdbx_seq_one_letter_code
_entity_poly.pdbx_strand_id
1 'polypeptide(L)'
;MADPTAPETPHALDLVLERTIVAGADALYRCYTEPTLVRQWFCPKPWRVTEARLDLRPGGASYHRMEGPDGEVNHVRGQYLEVVPDKRIVGTDAFVGGWVPSEKPFMTSIITFKDLGDGTTLYRAVARHWNAEDKKMHEEMGFHEGWGKAADQLEELAKSLPRETEARVAPANPGDGHEVVPHLVCAGAADAIAFYARAFGATEMIRLPTPDGRLYHASVAINGQMVMLVDEFPEQSCLGPKSIGGTPVTIHLSVTDAQGVTDRAVKAGATLVMPVERQFWGDLYGMVEDPFGHRWSIATPGENAPRTNEALQAAMKQAAPE
;
A
#
# COMPACT_ATOMS: atom_id res chain seq x y z
N MET A 1 -2.46 15.47 19.15
CA MET A 1 -1.12 15.09 18.64
C MET A 1 -0.55 16.29 17.92
N ALA A 2 0.77 16.51 17.99
CA ALA A 2 1.42 17.58 17.22
C ALA A 2 1.35 17.26 15.71
N ASP A 3 1.30 18.30 14.87
CA ASP A 3 1.35 18.16 13.42
C ASP A 3 2.73 17.63 13.00
N PRO A 4 2.84 16.42 12.39
CA PRO A 4 4.12 15.81 12.02
C PRO A 4 4.86 16.55 10.89
N THR A 5 4.19 17.51 10.23
CA THR A 5 4.74 18.34 9.17
C THR A 5 5.15 19.73 9.66
N ALA A 6 4.89 20.06 10.94
CA ALA A 6 5.23 21.36 11.49
C ALA A 6 6.76 21.59 11.41
N PRO A 7 7.20 22.74 10.88
CA PRO A 7 8.61 23.04 10.78
C PRO A 7 9.23 23.16 12.17
N GLU A 8 10.13 22.24 12.48
CA GLU A 8 10.97 22.32 13.68
C GLU A 8 12.12 23.32 13.46
N THR A 9 12.49 24.05 14.50
CA THR A 9 13.69 24.89 14.48
C THR A 9 14.91 24.02 14.14
N PRO A 10 15.70 24.36 13.10
CA PRO A 10 16.88 23.59 12.75
C PRO A 10 17.86 23.48 13.91
N HIS A 11 18.38 22.27 14.14
CA HIS A 11 19.45 22.04 15.10
C HIS A 11 20.78 22.54 14.53
N ALA A 12 21.76 22.87 15.37
CA ALA A 12 23.08 23.37 14.92
C ALA A 12 23.82 22.39 13.99
N LEU A 13 23.50 21.09 14.10
CA LEU A 13 24.07 20.00 13.30
C LEU A 13 23.27 19.66 12.03
N ASP A 14 22.22 20.44 11.74
CA ASP A 14 21.37 20.20 10.58
C ASP A 14 21.94 20.91 9.34
N LEU A 15 21.92 20.21 8.22
CA LEU A 15 21.83 20.81 6.89
C LEU A 15 20.37 20.66 6.41
N VAL A 16 19.82 21.74 5.85
CA VAL A 16 18.40 21.82 5.49
C VAL A 16 18.27 22.22 4.03
N LEU A 17 17.43 21.49 3.30
CA LEU A 17 16.89 21.90 2.01
C LEU A 17 15.37 22.03 2.14
N GLU A 18 14.83 23.19 1.74
CA GLU A 18 13.40 23.45 1.72
C GLU A 18 13.00 23.96 0.35
N ARG A 19 11.93 23.40 -0.22
CA ARG A 19 11.39 23.77 -1.53
C ARG A 19 9.88 23.63 -1.56
N THR A 20 9.21 24.53 -2.26
CA THR A 20 7.86 24.28 -2.75
C THR A 20 7.97 23.49 -4.04
N ILE A 21 7.44 22.28 -4.06
CA ILE A 21 7.44 21.38 -5.21
C ILE A 21 6.04 21.35 -5.82
N VAL A 22 5.95 21.44 -7.15
CA VAL A 22 4.68 21.35 -7.89
C VAL A 22 4.28 19.88 -8.08
N ALA A 23 3.92 19.21 -6.99
CA ALA A 23 3.36 17.87 -6.94
C ALA A 23 2.63 17.65 -5.61
N GLY A 24 1.74 16.65 -5.56
CA GLY A 24 1.07 16.24 -4.32
C GLY A 24 2.01 15.59 -3.31
N ALA A 25 1.67 15.69 -2.03
CA ALA A 25 2.46 15.11 -0.95
C ALA A 25 2.50 13.57 -1.03
N ASP A 26 1.42 12.98 -1.51
CA ASP A 26 1.27 11.57 -1.86
C ASP A 26 2.30 11.14 -2.92
N ALA A 27 2.40 11.88 -4.03
CA ALA A 27 3.32 11.56 -5.12
C ALA A 27 4.77 11.64 -4.66
N LEU A 28 5.11 12.64 -3.84
CA LEU A 28 6.44 12.76 -3.25
C LEU A 28 6.72 11.63 -2.26
N TYR A 29 5.76 11.26 -1.43
CA TYR A 29 5.89 10.15 -0.50
C TYR A 29 6.13 8.83 -1.25
N ARG A 30 5.34 8.53 -2.28
CA ARG A 30 5.52 7.37 -3.17
C ARG A 30 6.93 7.32 -3.78
N CYS A 31 7.45 8.45 -4.26
CA CYS A 31 8.82 8.54 -4.76
C CYS A 31 9.87 8.12 -3.73
N TYR A 32 9.62 8.31 -2.43
CA TYR A 32 10.52 7.88 -1.35
C TYR A 32 10.31 6.43 -0.89
N THR A 33 9.11 5.88 -1.09
CA THR A 33 8.72 4.61 -0.48
C THR A 33 8.59 3.46 -1.47
N GLU A 34 8.45 3.72 -2.77
CA GLU A 34 8.39 2.67 -3.78
C GLU A 34 9.80 2.37 -4.34
N PRO A 35 10.33 1.14 -4.21
CA PRO A 35 11.68 0.82 -4.69
C PRO A 35 11.91 1.11 -6.18
N THR A 36 10.87 0.98 -7.00
CA THR A 36 10.92 1.28 -8.45
C THR A 36 11.01 2.77 -8.74
N LEU A 37 10.40 3.63 -7.91
CA LEU A 37 10.43 5.08 -8.07
C LEU A 37 11.70 5.69 -7.51
N VAL A 38 12.13 5.26 -6.31
CA VAL A 38 13.40 5.69 -5.69
C VAL A 38 14.56 5.56 -6.67
N ARG A 39 14.57 4.48 -7.46
CA ARG A 39 15.63 4.20 -8.43
C ARG A 39 15.81 5.24 -9.55
N GLN A 40 14.81 6.08 -9.76
CA GLN A 40 14.76 7.01 -10.89
C GLN A 40 15.28 8.41 -10.53
N TRP A 41 15.31 8.79 -9.24
CA TRP A 41 15.60 10.16 -8.82
C TRP A 41 16.61 10.31 -7.67
N PHE A 42 16.80 9.29 -6.83
CA PHE A 42 17.45 9.42 -5.51
C PHE A 42 18.92 9.87 -5.56
N CYS A 43 19.62 9.62 -6.66
CA CYS A 43 20.98 10.10 -6.88
C CYS A 43 21.07 11.00 -8.12
N PRO A 44 21.83 12.10 -8.07
CA PRO A 44 22.09 12.92 -9.25
C PRO A 44 22.78 12.13 -10.35
N LYS A 45 22.29 12.27 -11.59
CA LYS A 45 22.99 11.74 -12.77
C LYS A 45 24.44 12.28 -12.82
N PRO A 46 25.42 11.47 -13.28
CA PRO A 46 25.28 10.19 -13.97
C PRO A 46 25.15 8.95 -13.06
N TRP A 47 25.21 9.11 -11.74
CA TRP A 47 25.01 8.00 -10.80
C TRP A 47 23.59 7.43 -10.92
N ARG A 48 23.45 6.14 -10.61
CA ARG A 48 22.17 5.42 -10.68
C ARG A 48 21.98 4.52 -9.47
N VAL A 49 20.74 4.40 -9.00
CA VAL A 49 20.38 3.35 -8.05
C VAL A 49 19.93 2.12 -8.84
N THR A 50 20.71 1.05 -8.77
CA THR A 50 20.42 -0.19 -9.50
C THR A 50 19.50 -1.12 -8.72
N GLU A 51 19.50 -1.00 -7.40
CA GLU A 51 18.72 -1.85 -6.50
C GLU A 51 18.24 -1.03 -5.30
N ALA A 52 17.00 -1.23 -4.90
CA ALA A 52 16.42 -0.66 -3.69
C ALA A 52 15.59 -1.72 -2.97
N ARG A 53 15.71 -1.81 -1.64
CA ARG A 53 14.90 -2.69 -0.78
C ARG A 53 14.49 -1.90 0.46
N LEU A 54 13.19 -1.82 0.73
CA LEU A 54 12.62 -0.93 1.74
C LEU A 54 11.60 -1.69 2.60
N ASP A 55 11.88 -1.87 3.89
CA ASP A 55 10.93 -2.37 4.90
C ASP A 55 10.33 -1.17 5.64
N LEU A 56 9.25 -0.62 5.08
CA LEU A 56 8.66 0.69 5.46
C LEU A 56 7.88 0.65 6.78
N ARG A 57 8.59 0.44 7.88
CA ARG A 57 8.07 0.52 9.24
C ARG A 57 9.19 0.89 10.19
N PRO A 58 8.89 1.46 11.36
CA PRO A 58 9.89 1.63 12.41
C PRO A 58 10.67 0.34 12.68
N GLY A 59 11.99 0.45 12.71
CA GLY A 59 12.91 -0.67 12.86
C GLY A 59 13.23 -1.44 11.57
N GLY A 60 12.50 -1.18 10.48
CA GLY A 60 12.72 -1.82 9.18
C GLY A 60 13.95 -1.29 8.44
N ALA A 61 14.59 -2.16 7.66
CA ALA A 61 15.80 -1.84 6.91
C ALA A 61 15.51 -0.99 5.67
N SER A 62 16.44 -0.10 5.33
CA SER A 62 16.53 0.54 4.01
C SER A 62 17.86 0.18 3.36
N TYR A 63 17.82 -0.12 2.06
CA TYR A 63 19.02 -0.49 1.30
C TYR A 63 18.94 0.07 -0.11
N HIS A 64 20.02 0.70 -0.55
CA HIS A 64 20.21 1.20 -1.90
C HIS A 64 21.59 0.79 -2.41
N ARG A 65 21.63 0.19 -3.60
CA ARG A 65 22.88 -0.02 -4.35
C ARG A 65 23.00 1.06 -5.40
N MET A 66 24.05 1.87 -5.28
CA MET A 66 24.35 2.98 -6.17
C MET A 66 25.56 2.64 -7.03
N GLU A 67 25.48 2.95 -8.32
CA GLU A 67 26.57 2.80 -9.28
C GLU A 67 26.96 4.14 -9.89
N GLY A 68 28.27 4.38 -9.96
CA GLY A 68 28.89 5.53 -10.63
C GLY A 68 29.17 5.27 -12.11
N PRO A 69 29.48 6.32 -12.88
CA PRO A 69 29.73 6.23 -14.32
C PRO A 69 30.99 5.41 -14.68
N ASP A 70 31.95 5.31 -13.75
CA ASP A 70 33.25 4.67 -13.96
C ASP A 70 33.31 3.27 -13.31
N GLY A 71 32.15 2.70 -12.98
CA GLY A 71 32.01 1.36 -12.39
C GLY A 71 32.10 1.33 -10.86
N GLU A 72 32.05 2.49 -10.20
CA GLU A 72 32.01 2.57 -8.75
C GLU A 72 30.72 1.97 -8.20
N VAL A 73 30.80 1.33 -7.03
CA VAL A 73 29.64 0.76 -6.34
C VAL A 73 29.63 1.23 -4.90
N ASN A 74 28.52 1.83 -4.47
CA ASN A 74 28.27 2.23 -3.09
C ASN A 74 27.00 1.55 -2.56
N HIS A 75 27.07 1.03 -1.34
CA HIS A 75 25.96 0.38 -0.66
C HIS A 75 25.50 1.25 0.51
N VAL A 76 24.38 1.94 0.33
CA VAL A 76 23.77 2.77 1.36
C VAL A 76 22.79 1.91 2.14
N ARG A 77 23.08 1.68 3.42
CA ARG A 77 22.24 0.92 4.36
C ARG A 77 21.73 1.86 5.45
N GLY A 78 20.50 1.62 5.88
CA GLY A 78 19.91 2.37 6.97
C GLY A 78 18.74 1.64 7.61
N GLN A 79 18.06 2.36 8.49
CA GLN A 79 16.87 1.92 9.20
C GLN A 79 15.85 3.05 9.26
N TYR A 80 14.57 2.72 9.10
CA TYR A 80 13.47 3.64 9.35
C TYR A 80 13.20 3.77 10.85
N LEU A 81 13.11 5.00 11.33
CA LEU A 81 12.78 5.34 12.72
C LEU A 81 11.31 5.73 12.85
N GLU A 82 10.77 6.45 11.87
CA GLU A 82 9.39 6.91 11.83
C GLU A 82 8.92 6.93 10.37
N VAL A 83 7.69 6.46 10.13
CA VAL A 83 7.04 6.50 8.82
C VAL A 83 5.59 6.93 9.04
N VAL A 84 5.24 8.12 8.57
CA VAL A 84 3.89 8.66 8.57
C VAL A 84 3.50 8.89 7.12
N PRO A 85 2.52 8.12 6.58
CA PRO A 85 2.07 8.25 5.21
C PRO A 85 1.82 9.71 4.81
N ASP A 86 2.35 10.08 3.63
CA ASP A 86 2.17 11.35 2.94
C ASP A 86 2.62 12.59 3.72
N LYS A 87 3.33 12.39 4.84
CA LYS A 87 3.66 13.47 5.77
C LYS A 87 5.11 13.47 6.20
N ARG A 88 5.65 12.31 6.58
CA ARG A 88 6.96 12.27 7.25
C ARG A 88 7.66 10.92 7.11
N ILE A 89 8.96 10.98 6.83
CA ILE A 89 9.85 9.82 6.87
C ILE A 89 11.09 10.22 7.67
N VAL A 90 11.41 9.45 8.71
CA VAL A 90 12.67 9.58 9.46
C VAL A 90 13.47 8.31 9.28
N GLY A 91 14.70 8.45 8.80
CA GLY A 91 15.65 7.35 8.61
C GLY A 91 16.99 7.67 9.24
N THR A 92 17.81 6.66 9.46
CA THR A 92 19.20 6.83 9.91
C THR A 92 20.08 5.74 9.31
N ASP A 93 21.36 6.06 9.13
CA ASP A 93 22.41 5.08 8.83
C ASP A 93 23.05 4.49 10.09
N ALA A 94 22.60 4.89 11.29
CA ALA A 94 23.15 4.37 12.54
C ALA A 94 22.83 2.90 12.80
N PHE A 95 21.81 2.39 12.14
CA PHE A 95 21.42 0.99 12.14
C PHE A 95 21.15 0.52 10.72
N VAL A 96 21.29 -0.77 10.47
CA VAL A 96 21.09 -1.39 9.14
C VAL A 96 19.80 -2.23 9.06
N GLY A 97 18.88 -2.02 10.00
CA GLY A 97 17.66 -2.81 10.19
C GLY A 97 17.73 -3.74 11.39
N GLY A 98 16.57 -4.09 11.97
CA GLY A 98 16.50 -4.98 13.14
C GLY A 98 17.24 -4.46 14.39
N TRP A 99 17.54 -3.15 14.43
CA TRP A 99 18.31 -2.46 15.48
C TRP A 99 19.78 -2.90 15.55
N VAL A 100 20.33 -3.43 14.45
CA VAL A 100 21.74 -3.78 14.33
C VAL A 100 22.55 -2.52 14.02
N PRO A 101 23.51 -2.11 14.88
CA PRO A 101 24.33 -0.92 14.65
C PRO A 101 25.14 -1.01 13.36
N SER A 102 25.35 0.12 12.69
CA SER A 102 26.31 0.23 11.59
C SER A 102 27.73 0.46 12.09
N GLU A 103 28.72 0.27 11.22
CA GLU A 103 30.14 0.46 11.57
C GLU A 103 30.50 1.93 11.78
N LYS A 104 29.95 2.82 10.95
CA LYS A 104 30.21 4.26 11.00
C LYS A 104 28.91 5.02 10.68
N PRO A 105 28.19 5.49 11.70
CA PRO A 105 26.98 6.26 11.48
C PRO A 105 27.37 7.68 11.04
N PHE A 106 26.58 8.29 10.17
CA PHE A 106 26.88 9.59 9.58
C PHE A 106 25.74 10.60 9.79
N MET A 107 24.48 10.20 9.59
CA MET A 107 23.36 11.10 9.78
C MET A 107 22.01 10.42 10.12
N THR A 108 21.09 11.25 10.62
CA THR A 108 19.65 11.00 10.60
C THR A 108 19.02 11.87 9.52
N SER A 109 18.25 11.28 8.61
CA SER A 109 17.46 11.99 7.62
C SER A 109 16.04 12.21 8.14
N ILE A 110 15.52 13.42 7.96
CA ILE A 110 14.14 13.78 8.30
C ILE A 110 13.53 14.46 7.08
N ILE A 111 12.55 13.79 6.47
CA ILE A 111 11.85 14.27 5.29
C ILE A 111 10.40 14.56 5.68
N THR A 112 9.92 15.74 5.35
CA THR A 112 8.51 16.11 5.56
C THR A 112 7.87 16.61 4.27
N PHE A 113 6.60 16.25 4.11
CA PHE A 113 5.74 16.65 3.00
C PHE A 113 4.54 17.37 3.59
N LYS A 114 4.49 18.70 3.43
CA LYS A 114 3.35 19.50 3.87
C LYS A 114 2.56 19.93 2.64
N ASP A 115 1.41 19.29 2.43
CA ASP A 115 0.45 19.72 1.40
C ASP A 115 -0.01 21.17 1.69
N LEU A 116 0.08 22.02 0.67
CA LEU A 116 -0.33 23.43 0.74
C LEU A 116 -1.77 23.64 0.24
N GLY A 117 -2.42 22.59 -0.29
CA GLY A 117 -3.82 22.61 -0.72
C GLY A 117 -4.06 23.25 -2.09
N ASP A 118 -3.01 23.70 -2.77
CA ASP A 118 -3.04 24.28 -4.12
C ASP A 118 -2.41 23.37 -5.19
N GLY A 119 -2.21 22.09 -4.83
CA GLY A 119 -1.50 21.11 -5.67
C GLY A 119 0.02 21.22 -5.59
N THR A 120 0.54 22.00 -4.63
CA THR A 120 1.97 22.06 -4.30
C THR A 120 2.23 21.54 -2.90
N THR A 121 3.46 21.06 -2.68
CA THR A 121 3.91 20.55 -1.39
C THR A 121 5.11 21.34 -0.92
N LEU A 122 5.09 21.81 0.32
CA LEU A 122 6.29 22.25 1.01
C LEU A 122 7.08 21.01 1.42
N TYR A 123 8.09 20.71 0.62
CA TYR A 123 9.04 19.62 0.83
C TYR A 123 10.23 20.15 1.61
N ARG A 124 10.58 19.43 2.69
CA ARG A 124 11.72 19.76 3.52
C ARG A 124 12.53 18.51 3.84
N ALA A 125 13.82 18.57 3.53
CA ALA A 125 14.80 17.52 3.81
C ALA A 125 15.84 18.04 4.79
N VAL A 126 16.05 17.30 5.87
CA VAL A 126 17.06 17.58 6.88
C VAL A 126 18.02 16.42 6.96
N ALA A 127 19.31 16.73 6.88
CA ALA A 127 20.39 15.83 7.26
C ALA A 127 20.95 16.30 8.61
N ARG A 128 20.65 15.55 9.67
CA ARG A 128 21.16 15.81 11.02
C ARG A 128 22.40 14.97 11.29
N HIS A 129 23.52 15.62 11.49
CA HIS A 129 24.83 14.96 11.66
C HIS A 129 25.14 14.70 13.13
N TRP A 130 26.08 13.79 13.38
CA TRP A 130 26.53 13.47 14.74
C TRP A 130 27.38 14.56 15.37
N ASN A 131 28.16 15.27 14.56
CA ASN A 131 29.06 16.32 15.02
C ASN A 131 29.25 17.40 13.93
N ALA A 132 29.91 18.50 14.31
CA ALA A 132 30.11 19.64 13.43
C ALA A 132 31.10 19.37 12.28
N GLU A 133 32.03 18.42 12.47
CA GLU A 133 33.02 18.04 11.46
C GLU A 133 32.34 17.28 10.32
N ASP A 134 31.52 16.27 10.64
CA ASP A 134 30.73 15.51 9.65
C ASP A 134 29.76 16.42 8.90
N LYS A 135 29.10 17.37 9.59
CA LYS A 135 28.24 18.37 8.96
C LYS A 135 29.02 19.19 7.93
N LYS A 136 30.16 19.75 8.35
CA LYS A 136 31.00 20.59 7.49
C LYS A 136 31.52 19.81 6.29
N MET A 137 31.96 18.57 6.50
CA MET A 137 32.39 17.67 5.43
C MET A 137 31.25 17.40 4.44
N HIS A 138 30.03 17.10 4.91
CA HIS A 138 28.88 16.88 4.02
C HIS A 138 28.54 18.12 3.19
N GLU A 139 28.59 19.30 3.82
CA GLU A 139 28.37 20.58 3.15
C GLU A 139 29.41 20.83 2.04
N GLU A 140 30.69 20.64 2.36
CA GLU A 140 31.81 20.78 1.41
C GLU A 140 31.79 19.73 0.29
N MET A 141 31.27 18.53 0.55
CA MET A 141 31.00 17.50 -0.47
C MET A 141 29.83 17.86 -1.39
N GLY A 142 29.21 19.02 -1.21
CA GLY A 142 28.20 19.56 -2.11
C GLY A 142 26.77 19.14 -1.76
N PHE A 143 26.44 18.98 -0.46
CA PHE A 143 25.08 18.66 0.00
C PHE A 143 23.99 19.44 -0.75
N HIS A 144 24.10 20.77 -0.81
CA HIS A 144 23.07 21.62 -1.42
C HIS A 144 22.96 21.42 -2.94
N GLU A 145 24.08 21.25 -3.63
CA GLU A 145 24.08 21.02 -5.08
C GLU A 145 23.54 19.61 -5.42
N GLY A 146 24.04 18.59 -4.72
CA GLY A 146 23.64 17.20 -4.93
C GLY A 146 22.18 16.97 -4.57
N TRP A 147 21.75 17.41 -3.39
CA TRP A 147 20.36 17.27 -2.96
C TRP A 147 19.42 18.16 -3.77
N GLY A 148 19.87 19.35 -4.20
CA GLY A 148 19.14 20.22 -5.11
C GLY A 148 18.82 19.53 -6.43
N LYS A 149 19.82 18.92 -7.07
CA LYS A 149 19.67 18.13 -8.30
C LYS A 149 18.74 16.93 -8.10
N ALA A 150 18.91 16.20 -6.98
CA ALA A 150 18.01 15.08 -6.66
C ALA A 150 16.56 15.57 -6.46
N ALA A 151 16.36 16.73 -5.83
CA ALA A 151 15.05 17.34 -5.64
C ALA A 151 14.41 17.79 -6.96
N ASP A 152 15.18 18.29 -7.94
CA ASP A 152 14.68 18.57 -9.28
C ASP A 152 14.20 17.28 -9.97
N GLN A 153 14.99 16.20 -9.87
CA GLN A 153 14.61 14.89 -10.43
C GLN A 153 13.36 14.32 -9.74
N LEU A 154 13.26 14.50 -8.42
CA LEU A 154 12.10 14.11 -7.61
C LEU A 154 10.84 14.83 -8.06
N GLU A 155 10.93 16.15 -8.24
CA GLU A 155 9.81 16.98 -8.69
C GLU A 155 9.31 16.54 -10.08
N GLU A 156 10.22 16.36 -11.04
CA GLU A 156 9.84 15.92 -12.38
C GLU A 156 9.23 14.52 -12.40
N LEU A 157 9.76 13.59 -11.60
CA LEU A 157 9.17 12.27 -11.44
C LEU A 157 7.78 12.36 -10.81
N ALA A 158 7.64 13.10 -9.71
CA ALA A 158 6.38 13.23 -8.99
C ALA A 158 5.28 13.87 -9.84
N LYS A 159 5.61 14.86 -10.68
CA LYS A 159 4.69 15.44 -11.68
C LYS A 159 4.20 14.43 -12.71
N SER A 160 5.03 13.44 -13.05
CA SER A 160 4.69 12.41 -14.02
C SER A 160 3.82 11.29 -13.45
N LEU A 161 3.73 11.20 -12.12
CA LEU A 161 2.85 10.24 -11.46
C LEU A 161 1.38 10.70 -11.60
N PRO A 162 0.44 9.77 -11.77
CA PRO A 162 -0.97 10.09 -11.68
C PRO A 162 -1.27 10.68 -10.30
N ARG A 163 -2.05 11.78 -10.24
CA ARG A 163 -2.45 12.41 -8.97
C ARG A 163 -3.27 11.42 -8.14
N GLU A 164 -3.21 11.46 -6.80
CA GLU A 164 -3.98 10.55 -5.94
C GLU A 164 -5.50 10.50 -6.24
N THR A 165 -6.12 11.58 -6.72
CA THR A 165 -7.51 11.58 -7.20
C THR A 165 -7.74 10.73 -8.45
N GLU A 166 -6.69 10.48 -9.23
CA GLU A 166 -6.62 9.56 -10.36
C GLU A 166 -5.86 8.25 -10.03
N ALA A 167 -5.19 8.16 -8.86
CA ALA A 167 -4.30 7.06 -8.45
C ALA A 167 -4.78 6.23 -7.25
N ARG A 168 -6.04 6.38 -6.80
CA ARG A 168 -6.81 5.19 -6.42
C ARG A 168 -7.05 4.45 -7.73
N VAL A 169 -6.19 3.54 -8.16
CA VAL A 169 -5.94 2.25 -7.51
C VAL A 169 -4.57 1.73 -7.94
N ALA A 170 -3.74 1.28 -6.98
CA ALA A 170 -3.05 0.00 -7.07
C ALA A 170 -2.40 -0.44 -5.74
N PRO A 171 -3.00 -1.35 -4.95
CA PRO A 171 -2.20 -2.21 -4.08
C PRO A 171 -1.30 -3.19 -4.85
N ALA A 172 -0.31 -3.73 -4.14
CA ALA A 172 0.77 -4.56 -4.67
C ALA A 172 0.35 -6.00 -5.06
N ASN A 173 -0.97 -6.25 -5.14
CA ASN A 173 -1.77 -7.43 -5.49
C ASN A 173 -2.26 -7.60 -6.95
N PRO A 174 -2.49 -8.79 -7.55
CA PRO A 174 -3.50 -8.89 -8.61
C PRO A 174 -4.88 -8.48 -8.05
N GLY A 175 -5.46 -7.39 -8.56
CA GLY A 175 -6.72 -6.80 -8.09
C GLY A 175 -6.80 -5.27 -8.15
N ASP A 176 -5.71 -4.61 -8.55
CA ASP A 176 -5.40 -3.33 -7.99
C ASP A 176 -5.11 -2.29 -9.08
N GLY A 177 -6.14 -1.86 -9.81
CA GLY A 177 -6.00 -0.80 -10.80
C GLY A 177 -7.24 -0.57 -11.63
N HIS A 178 -8.24 0.13 -11.08
CA HIS A 178 -9.58 0.48 -11.60
C HIS A 178 -10.74 -0.38 -11.06
N GLU A 179 -11.45 0.27 -10.12
CA GLU A 179 -12.53 -0.12 -9.21
C GLU A 179 -13.75 -0.78 -9.88
N VAL A 180 -13.76 -2.12 -9.98
CA VAL A 180 -15.02 -2.85 -10.01
C VAL A 180 -15.48 -3.03 -8.57
N VAL A 181 -16.37 -2.13 -8.12
CA VAL A 181 -17.01 -2.23 -6.81
C VAL A 181 -18.24 -3.12 -6.95
N PRO A 182 -18.27 -4.32 -6.35
CA PRO A 182 -19.47 -5.15 -6.40
C PRO A 182 -20.62 -4.43 -5.67
N HIS A 183 -21.78 -4.44 -6.31
CA HIS A 183 -23.02 -4.00 -5.69
C HIS A 183 -23.87 -5.22 -5.36
N LEU A 184 -23.92 -5.58 -4.07
CA LEU A 184 -24.58 -6.78 -3.61
C LEU A 184 -26.03 -6.48 -3.27
N VAL A 185 -26.93 -7.13 -4.01
CA VAL A 185 -28.36 -7.12 -3.67
C VAL A 185 -28.61 -8.20 -2.63
N CYS A 186 -29.17 -7.81 -1.48
CA CYS A 186 -29.41 -8.71 -0.36
C CYS A 186 -30.87 -8.63 0.08
N ALA A 187 -31.49 -9.77 0.38
CA ALA A 187 -32.72 -9.80 1.17
C ALA A 187 -32.34 -9.51 2.64
N GLY A 188 -32.29 -8.23 3.03
CA GLY A 188 -31.79 -7.77 4.33
C GLY A 188 -30.34 -7.26 4.26
N ALA A 189 -30.10 -6.16 3.54
CA ALA A 189 -28.77 -5.57 3.41
C ALA A 189 -28.16 -5.12 4.76
N ALA A 190 -28.98 -4.70 5.73
CA ALA A 190 -28.52 -4.38 7.08
C ALA A 190 -27.91 -5.60 7.80
N ASP A 191 -28.53 -6.78 7.66
CA ASP A 191 -28.03 -8.03 8.21
C ASP A 191 -26.76 -8.49 7.49
N ALA A 192 -26.66 -8.23 6.19
CA ALA A 192 -25.46 -8.49 5.40
C ALA A 192 -24.27 -7.66 5.89
N ILE A 193 -24.47 -6.38 6.17
CA ILE A 193 -23.44 -5.52 6.78
C ILE A 193 -22.98 -6.10 8.11
N ALA A 194 -23.90 -6.50 8.98
CA ALA A 194 -23.57 -7.08 10.28
C ALA A 194 -22.82 -8.41 10.15
N PHE A 195 -23.20 -9.25 9.17
CA PHE A 195 -22.48 -10.48 8.84
C PHE A 195 -21.06 -10.17 8.34
N TYR A 196 -20.88 -9.26 7.39
CA TYR A 196 -19.56 -8.90 6.85
C TYR A 196 -18.64 -8.29 7.92
N ALA A 197 -19.19 -7.53 8.87
CA ALA A 197 -18.42 -7.02 10.00
C ALA A 197 -17.84 -8.16 10.85
N ARG A 198 -18.64 -9.20 11.14
CA ARG A 198 -18.21 -10.36 11.95
C ARG A 198 -17.30 -11.33 11.17
N ALA A 199 -17.63 -11.60 9.92
CA ALA A 199 -16.95 -12.59 9.09
C ALA A 199 -15.62 -12.05 8.52
N PHE A 200 -15.66 -10.84 7.97
CA PHE A 200 -14.58 -10.27 7.16
C PHE A 200 -13.95 -9.02 7.78
N GLY A 201 -14.40 -8.59 8.96
CA GLY A 201 -13.90 -7.36 9.60
C GLY A 201 -14.36 -6.10 8.87
N ALA A 202 -15.50 -6.15 8.17
CA ALA A 202 -16.02 -5.01 7.42
C ALA A 202 -16.31 -3.81 8.34
N THR A 203 -15.99 -2.61 7.86
CA THR A 203 -16.35 -1.34 8.51
C THR A 203 -17.42 -0.63 7.70
N GLU A 204 -18.54 -0.30 8.32
CA GLU A 204 -19.62 0.42 7.66
C GLU A 204 -19.22 1.87 7.32
N MET A 205 -19.56 2.33 6.11
CA MET A 205 -19.21 3.66 5.62
C MET A 205 -20.45 4.53 5.39
N ILE A 206 -21.37 4.07 4.54
CA ILE A 206 -22.58 4.80 4.17
C ILE A 206 -23.80 3.92 4.45
N ARG A 207 -24.86 4.53 4.96
CA ARG A 207 -26.18 3.90 5.13
C ARG A 207 -27.28 4.90 4.76
N LEU A 208 -28.05 4.55 3.74
CA LEU A 208 -29.18 5.34 3.24
C LEU A 208 -30.45 4.49 3.26
N PRO A 209 -31.22 4.55 4.37
CA PRO A 209 -32.48 3.83 4.47
C PRO A 209 -33.60 4.56 3.70
N THR A 210 -34.53 3.78 3.16
CA THR A 210 -35.85 4.23 2.71
C THR A 210 -36.78 4.45 3.92
N PRO A 211 -37.94 5.13 3.76
CA PRO A 211 -38.89 5.35 4.86
C PRO A 211 -39.43 4.06 5.51
N ASP A 212 -39.50 2.96 4.77
CA ASP A 212 -39.89 1.63 5.25
C ASP A 212 -38.73 0.84 5.89
N GLY A 213 -37.53 1.42 5.96
CA GLY A 213 -36.38 0.86 6.68
C GLY A 213 -35.48 -0.06 5.85
N ARG A 214 -35.82 -0.35 4.59
CA ARG A 214 -34.92 -1.01 3.64
C ARG A 214 -33.76 -0.09 3.28
N LEU A 215 -32.62 -0.63 2.87
CA LEU A 215 -31.47 0.15 2.43
C LEU A 215 -31.53 0.36 0.92
N TYR A 216 -31.77 1.61 0.50
CA TYR A 216 -31.66 2.00 -0.91
C TYR A 216 -30.21 2.02 -1.38
N HIS A 217 -29.29 2.32 -0.44
CA HIS A 217 -27.86 2.21 -0.64
C HIS A 217 -27.15 2.07 0.70
N ALA A 218 -26.14 1.23 0.75
CA ALA A 218 -25.15 1.21 1.80
C ALA A 218 -23.78 0.83 1.23
N SER A 219 -22.74 1.09 2.00
CA SER A 219 -21.41 0.62 1.66
C SER A 219 -20.59 0.27 2.90
N VAL A 220 -19.72 -0.72 2.73
CA VAL A 220 -18.76 -1.16 3.74
C VAL A 220 -17.36 -1.20 3.13
N ALA A 221 -16.34 -1.03 3.98
CA ALA A 221 -14.96 -1.28 3.62
C ALA A 221 -14.53 -2.66 4.15
N ILE A 222 -14.00 -3.52 3.27
CA ILE A 222 -13.37 -4.81 3.60
C ILE A 222 -11.94 -4.75 3.07
N ASN A 223 -10.93 -4.96 3.92
CA ASN A 223 -9.52 -4.74 3.57
C ASN A 223 -9.25 -3.34 2.95
N GLY A 224 -10.00 -2.33 3.39
CA GLY A 224 -9.94 -0.96 2.83
C GLY A 224 -10.62 -0.78 1.47
N GLN A 225 -11.19 -1.84 0.86
CA GLN A 225 -11.89 -1.79 -0.41
C GLN A 225 -13.40 -1.70 -0.23
N MET A 226 -14.06 -0.91 -1.07
CA MET A 226 -15.50 -0.69 -0.99
C MET A 226 -16.29 -1.89 -1.52
N VAL A 227 -17.37 -2.22 -0.82
CA VAL A 227 -18.45 -3.09 -1.30
C VAL A 227 -19.75 -2.33 -1.09
N MET A 228 -20.56 -2.20 -2.14
CA MET A 228 -21.88 -1.57 -2.04
C MET A 228 -22.94 -2.62 -1.75
N LEU A 229 -23.99 -2.22 -1.05
CA LEU A 229 -25.14 -3.04 -0.76
C LEU A 229 -26.44 -2.28 -1.03
N VAL A 230 -27.44 -3.04 -1.44
CA VAL A 230 -28.83 -2.57 -1.57
C VAL A 230 -29.76 -3.70 -1.14
N ASP A 231 -30.87 -3.35 -0.51
CA ASP A 231 -31.93 -4.31 -0.25
C ASP A 231 -32.61 -4.76 -1.55
N GLU A 232 -33.33 -5.87 -1.51
CA GLU A 232 -34.17 -6.26 -2.63
C GLU A 232 -35.32 -5.26 -2.85
N PHE A 233 -35.50 -4.89 -4.12
CA PHE A 233 -36.66 -4.16 -4.62
C PHE A 233 -37.22 -4.93 -5.84
N PRO A 234 -37.96 -6.04 -5.64
CA PRO A 234 -38.53 -6.83 -6.74
C PRO A 234 -39.40 -5.99 -7.69
N GLU A 235 -40.07 -4.97 -7.15
CA GLU A 235 -40.84 -3.97 -7.90
C GLU A 235 -40.00 -3.17 -8.92
N GLN A 236 -38.68 -3.14 -8.76
CA GLN A 236 -37.70 -2.48 -9.62
C GLN A 236 -36.76 -3.49 -10.30
N SER A 237 -37.09 -4.79 -10.26
CA SER A 237 -36.22 -5.87 -10.76
C SER A 237 -34.84 -5.91 -10.09
N CYS A 238 -34.71 -5.40 -8.86
CA CYS A 238 -33.50 -5.48 -8.05
C CYS A 238 -33.60 -6.73 -7.17
N LEU A 239 -33.02 -7.84 -7.65
CA LEU A 239 -33.15 -9.17 -7.04
C LEU A 239 -31.78 -9.70 -6.60
N GLY A 240 -31.74 -10.31 -5.42
CA GLY A 240 -30.58 -10.98 -4.87
C GLY A 240 -30.47 -12.45 -5.32
N PRO A 241 -29.33 -13.11 -5.02
CA PRO A 241 -29.05 -14.46 -5.49
C PRO A 241 -30.13 -15.49 -5.15
N LYS A 242 -30.67 -15.44 -3.92
CA LYS A 242 -31.71 -16.37 -3.47
C LYS A 242 -33.01 -16.26 -4.28
N SER A 243 -33.36 -15.05 -4.72
CA SER A 243 -34.57 -14.79 -5.51
C SER A 243 -34.43 -15.26 -6.96
N ILE A 244 -33.21 -15.29 -7.50
CA ILE A 244 -32.92 -15.71 -8.89
C ILE A 244 -32.34 -17.13 -9.01
N GLY A 245 -32.22 -17.86 -7.89
CA GLY A 245 -31.76 -19.26 -7.86
C GLY A 245 -30.24 -19.47 -7.81
N GLY A 246 -29.47 -18.42 -7.49
CA GLY A 246 -28.02 -18.50 -7.29
C GLY A 246 -27.29 -17.21 -7.69
N THR A 247 -25.95 -17.25 -7.65
CA THR A 247 -25.09 -16.18 -8.16
C THR A 247 -24.15 -16.71 -9.25
N PRO A 248 -24.00 -16.00 -10.39
CA PRO A 248 -22.98 -16.32 -11.39
C PRO A 248 -21.61 -15.67 -11.07
N VAL A 249 -21.54 -14.84 -10.02
CA VAL A 249 -20.33 -14.09 -9.64
C VAL A 249 -19.77 -14.63 -8.32
N THR A 250 -18.45 -14.78 -8.28
CA THR A 250 -17.69 -15.00 -7.04
C THR A 250 -16.91 -13.74 -6.72
N ILE A 251 -17.07 -13.19 -5.51
CA ILE A 251 -16.26 -12.08 -5.02
C ILE A 251 -14.98 -12.65 -4.40
N HIS A 252 -13.83 -12.17 -4.85
CA HIS A 252 -12.53 -12.66 -4.39
C HIS A 252 -11.96 -11.79 -3.27
N LEU A 253 -11.53 -12.42 -2.18
CA LEU A 253 -10.93 -11.77 -1.02
C LEU A 253 -9.52 -12.31 -0.78
N SER A 254 -8.52 -11.47 -1.07
CA SER A 254 -7.12 -11.73 -0.72
C SER A 254 -6.84 -11.36 0.74
N VAL A 255 -6.31 -12.30 1.51
CA VAL A 255 -6.06 -12.18 2.96
C VAL A 255 -4.75 -12.85 3.35
N THR A 256 -4.20 -12.47 4.49
CA THR A 256 -2.98 -13.10 5.03
C THR A 256 -3.23 -14.47 5.68
N ASP A 257 -4.48 -14.80 6.03
CA ASP A 257 -4.87 -16.06 6.67
C ASP A 257 -6.24 -16.55 6.14
N ALA A 258 -6.22 -17.30 5.04
CA ALA A 258 -7.43 -17.79 4.38
C ALA A 258 -8.23 -18.78 5.25
N GLN A 259 -7.56 -19.66 5.99
CA GLN A 259 -8.22 -20.63 6.87
C GLN A 259 -8.94 -19.90 8.01
N GLY A 260 -8.25 -19.01 8.72
CA GLY A 260 -8.86 -18.30 9.84
C GLY A 260 -10.01 -17.38 9.42
N VAL A 261 -9.94 -16.75 8.26
CA VAL A 261 -11.07 -15.96 7.70
C VAL A 261 -12.25 -16.88 7.34
N THR A 262 -11.98 -18.02 6.71
CA THR A 262 -13.01 -19.01 6.35
C THR A 262 -13.73 -19.54 7.58
N ASP A 263 -12.99 -19.93 8.61
CA ASP A 263 -13.55 -20.44 9.88
C ASP A 263 -14.43 -19.39 10.57
N ARG A 264 -13.99 -18.12 10.56
CA ARG A 264 -14.80 -17.00 11.08
C ARG A 264 -16.08 -16.80 10.28
N ALA A 265 -16.02 -16.88 8.96
CA ALA A 265 -17.19 -16.74 8.09
C ALA A 265 -18.20 -17.86 8.33
N VAL A 266 -17.75 -19.11 8.40
CA VAL A 266 -18.60 -20.26 8.72
C VAL A 266 -19.24 -20.12 10.10
N LYS A 267 -18.45 -19.73 11.12
CA LYS A 267 -18.97 -19.44 12.46
C LYS A 267 -19.99 -18.30 12.48
N ALA A 268 -19.86 -17.33 11.59
CA ALA A 268 -20.78 -16.21 11.45
C ALA A 268 -22.06 -16.54 10.67
N GLY A 269 -22.15 -17.75 10.09
CA GLY A 269 -23.34 -18.26 9.40
C GLY A 269 -23.16 -18.56 7.90
N ALA A 270 -21.94 -18.45 7.36
CA ALA A 270 -21.68 -18.85 5.97
C ALA A 270 -21.69 -20.38 5.80
N THR A 271 -22.07 -20.83 4.61
CA THR A 271 -21.93 -22.24 4.21
C THR A 271 -20.57 -22.45 3.58
N LEU A 272 -19.80 -23.43 4.04
CA LEU A 272 -18.56 -23.83 3.37
C LEU A 272 -18.89 -24.49 2.03
N VAL A 273 -18.41 -23.93 0.93
CA VAL A 273 -18.62 -24.47 -0.42
C VAL A 273 -17.39 -25.27 -0.87
N MET A 274 -16.20 -24.79 -0.54
CA MET A 274 -14.95 -25.46 -0.83
C MET A 274 -13.97 -25.26 0.35
N PRO A 275 -13.38 -26.34 0.89
CA PRO A 275 -12.38 -26.23 1.96
C PRO A 275 -11.16 -25.44 1.49
N VAL A 276 -10.47 -24.80 2.43
CA VAL A 276 -9.23 -24.09 2.14
C VAL A 276 -8.12 -25.11 1.92
N GLU A 277 -7.63 -25.18 0.70
CA GLU A 277 -6.56 -26.09 0.31
C GLU A 277 -5.55 -25.37 -0.56
N ARG A 278 -4.33 -25.91 -0.63
CA ARG A 278 -3.32 -25.39 -1.55
C ARG A 278 -3.67 -25.79 -2.97
N GLN A 279 -3.86 -24.80 -3.82
CA GLN A 279 -4.23 -25.02 -5.21
C GLN A 279 -2.99 -25.14 -6.09
N PHE A 280 -3.18 -25.64 -7.32
CA PHE A 280 -2.07 -25.85 -8.26
C PHE A 280 -1.35 -24.54 -8.64
N TRP A 281 -2.04 -23.40 -8.55
CA TRP A 281 -1.46 -22.07 -8.77
C TRP A 281 -0.77 -21.51 -7.52
N GLY A 282 -0.61 -22.30 -6.46
CA GLY A 282 0.24 -22.01 -5.30
C GLY A 282 -0.46 -21.38 -4.11
N ASP A 283 -1.63 -20.76 -4.27
CA ASP A 283 -2.34 -20.11 -3.18
C ASP A 283 -3.01 -21.11 -2.24
N LEU A 284 -3.16 -20.74 -0.97
CA LEU A 284 -4.21 -21.33 -0.14
C LEU A 284 -5.52 -20.67 -0.56
N TYR A 285 -6.52 -21.46 -0.94
CA TYR A 285 -7.77 -20.95 -1.48
C TYR A 285 -8.94 -21.81 -1.00
N GLY A 286 -9.99 -21.17 -0.53
CA GLY A 286 -11.27 -21.79 -0.21
C GLY A 286 -12.44 -20.92 -0.66
N MET A 287 -13.67 -21.40 -0.47
CA MET A 287 -14.86 -20.68 -0.88
C MET A 287 -16.02 -20.90 0.09
N VAL A 288 -16.74 -19.82 0.39
CA VAL A 288 -17.96 -19.84 1.20
C VAL A 288 -19.10 -19.17 0.45
N GLU A 289 -20.33 -19.56 0.79
CA GLU A 289 -21.56 -18.88 0.41
C GLU A 289 -22.11 -18.17 1.63
N ASP A 290 -22.32 -16.86 1.54
CA ASP A 290 -22.86 -16.08 2.65
C ASP A 290 -24.37 -16.31 2.87
N PRO A 291 -24.95 -15.87 3.99
CA PRO A 291 -26.37 -16.05 4.27
C PRO A 291 -27.33 -15.42 3.25
N PHE A 292 -26.84 -14.58 2.33
CA PHE A 292 -27.63 -13.87 1.32
C PHE A 292 -27.48 -14.50 -0.07
N GLY A 293 -26.64 -15.55 -0.18
CA GLY A 293 -26.45 -16.36 -1.37
C GLY A 293 -25.31 -15.87 -2.28
N HIS A 294 -24.49 -14.90 -1.85
CA HIS A 294 -23.31 -14.50 -2.60
C HIS A 294 -22.13 -15.42 -2.29
N ARG A 295 -21.30 -15.68 -3.29
CA ARG A 295 -20.12 -16.55 -3.18
C ARG A 295 -18.86 -15.72 -2.99
N TRP A 296 -18.08 -16.10 -1.98
CA TRP A 296 -16.81 -15.47 -1.63
C TRP A 296 -15.70 -16.49 -1.72
N SER A 297 -14.71 -16.25 -2.58
CA SER A 297 -13.45 -16.98 -2.51
C SER A 297 -12.48 -16.24 -1.62
N ILE A 298 -11.76 -17.00 -0.79
CA ILE A 298 -10.87 -16.46 0.24
C ILE A 298 -9.49 -17.08 -0.01
N ALA A 299 -8.49 -16.25 -0.25
CA ALA A 299 -7.17 -16.73 -0.65
C ALA A 299 -6.02 -16.05 0.08
N THR A 300 -4.97 -16.83 0.36
CA THR A 300 -3.67 -16.33 0.81
C THR A 300 -2.63 -16.61 -0.27
N PRO A 301 -1.98 -15.57 -0.82
CA PRO A 301 -0.99 -15.73 -1.86
C PRO A 301 0.15 -16.69 -1.47
N GLY A 302 0.51 -17.59 -2.37
CA GLY A 302 1.67 -18.46 -2.19
C GLY A 302 2.99 -17.71 -2.43
N GLU A 303 3.98 -17.89 -1.53
CA GLU A 303 5.32 -17.28 -1.67
C GLU A 303 6.01 -17.63 -3.00
N ASN A 304 5.78 -18.84 -3.51
CA ASN A 304 6.36 -19.36 -4.76
C ASN A 304 5.30 -19.58 -5.86
N ALA A 305 4.18 -18.85 -5.82
CA ALA A 305 3.13 -18.99 -6.82
C ALA A 305 3.68 -18.69 -8.24
N PRO A 306 3.38 -19.53 -9.26
CA PRO A 306 3.76 -19.27 -10.64
C PRO A 306 3.27 -17.89 -11.11
N ARG A 307 4.18 -17.10 -11.66
CA ARG A 307 3.92 -15.70 -12.08
C ARG A 307 3.86 -15.51 -13.60
N THR A 308 4.01 -16.58 -14.38
CA THR A 308 3.86 -16.54 -15.84
C THR A 308 2.77 -17.50 -16.30
N ASN A 309 2.18 -17.19 -17.45
CA ASN A 309 1.18 -18.05 -18.07
C ASN A 309 1.73 -19.45 -18.37
N GLU A 310 2.99 -19.56 -18.80
CA GLU A 310 3.61 -20.87 -19.05
C GLU A 310 3.75 -21.68 -17.76
N ALA A 311 4.17 -21.04 -16.66
CA ALA A 311 4.33 -21.70 -15.37
C ALA A 311 2.97 -22.15 -14.80
N LEU A 312 1.93 -21.32 -14.94
CA LEU A 312 0.56 -21.67 -14.56
C LEU A 312 0.02 -22.85 -15.39
N GLN A 313 0.24 -22.85 -16.71
CA GLN A 313 -0.16 -23.94 -17.58
C GLN A 313 0.57 -25.25 -17.25
N ALA A 314 1.86 -25.18 -16.92
CA ALA A 314 2.63 -26.34 -16.49
C ALA A 314 2.11 -26.91 -15.17
N ALA A 315 1.85 -26.04 -14.18
CA ALA A 315 1.28 -26.43 -12.89
C ALA A 315 -0.12 -27.05 -13.03
N MET A 316 -0.97 -26.48 -13.89
CA MET A 316 -2.29 -27.03 -14.19
C MET A 316 -2.21 -28.45 -14.78
N LYS A 317 -1.30 -28.68 -15.74
CA LYS A 317 -1.12 -30.01 -16.36
C LYS A 317 -0.64 -31.06 -15.35
N GLN A 318 0.19 -30.68 -14.38
CA GLN A 318 0.67 -31.58 -13.33
C GLN A 318 -0.40 -31.91 -12.29
N ALA A 319 -1.39 -31.02 -12.11
CA ALA A 319 -2.47 -31.19 -11.13
C ALA A 319 -3.74 -31.84 -11.70
N ALA A 320 -3.84 -32.01 -13.02
CA ALA A 320 -4.97 -32.70 -13.62
C ALA A 320 -4.93 -34.19 -13.25
N PRO A 321 -6.03 -34.78 -12.74
CA PRO A 321 -6.09 -36.23 -12.55
C PRO A 321 -5.96 -36.95 -13.90
N GLU A 322 -5.27 -38.09 -13.91
CA GLU A 322 -5.17 -39.00 -15.08
C GLU A 322 -6.56 -39.50 -15.55
#